data_AF-A0A949ND08-F1
#
_entry.id   AF-A0A949ND08-F1
#
_cell.length_a   1.000
_cell.length_b   1.000
_cell.length_c   1.000
_cell.angle_alpha   90.00
_cell.angle_beta   90.00
_cell.angle_gamma   90.00
#
_symmetry.space_group_name_H-M   'P 1'
#
loop_
_entity.id
_entity.type
_entity.pdbx_description
1 polymer ?
#
loop_
_entity_poly.entity_id
_entity_poly.type
_entity_poly.pdbx_seq_one_letter_code
_entity_poly.pdbx_strand_id
1 'polypeptide(L)'
;MYRIVCKNGSNEYVLHDTRDDKTIALNPKLSLQLNKTGSLTFALPAGHENYDKVNKLASVIEVYQDDDLIFTGRPLSDEVDFYNTGTIPCEGDLSYLLDSKQRPYEYTGDIRPFLQQLINNHNSQVETGKQIQLGDVTVVDPNGYINRSDSGYTDTLTTINEKLIKTHGGYIRIRHDSGKRYLDYLADYGHVNTQVIRFGENLIDLKRYAKAESIRTAIIPLGAETEEEGINGTKLRVNITSVNGGKDYIFNQEAVNTWGWIWDTVEFDDVTLPENLKAKGEAYLQDCINLVNTIELTAVDMSMMDVDAEKIKIGDWIRVVSTPHGLDRLFLVSKMDIDLANPGNNKITLGSTFQTLTESNNKSKNDISARIEQIARSTNTRINQAVEHATQLITGGLGGYVILDLADDGHPQAILIMDAPDKNQATNIIQINKNGIGFSTSGIAGPYRSAWTIDGNFVADFVTAGTMLADRILGGTLRLGGKDNGNGVLEVQDATGAVIATLDINGLTLKKGILSGIEIRLQDDGKSGKFSVSSPTGSSVEILGSRIGMLKNGTYVFLLNDILGDYAAANLIGSLSVQAGGGTGAIDADGQITARAGFATGGGVGSSDSIRVMTGESSYTTIRFSGGIMTGMD
;
A
#
# COMPACT_ATOMS: atom_id res chain seq x y z
N MET A 1 -3.95 16.30 -33.74
CA MET A 1 -3.35 17.60 -34.11
C MET A 1 -3.07 18.42 -32.86
N TYR A 2 -1.97 19.18 -32.84
CA TYR A 2 -1.61 20.00 -31.69
C TYR A 2 -2.17 21.42 -31.79
N ARG A 3 -2.51 22.02 -30.64
CA ARG A 3 -2.93 23.42 -30.53
C ARG A 3 -2.27 24.09 -29.33
N ILE A 4 -1.73 25.31 -29.50
CA ILE A 4 -1.29 26.18 -28.40
C ILE A 4 -2.33 27.29 -28.21
N VAL A 5 -2.78 27.49 -26.97
CA VAL A 5 -3.71 28.56 -26.57
C VAL A 5 -3.06 29.42 -25.48
N CYS A 6 -3.14 30.74 -25.61
CA CYS A 6 -2.78 31.70 -24.58
C CYS A 6 -4.04 32.29 -23.94
N LYS A 7 -4.17 32.14 -22.63
CA LYS A 7 -5.25 32.73 -21.83
C LYS A 7 -4.73 33.95 -21.08
N ASN A 8 -5.50 35.03 -21.12
CA ASN A 8 -5.15 36.31 -20.52
C ASN A 8 -6.41 36.92 -19.91
N GLY A 9 -6.60 36.68 -18.61
CA GLY A 9 -7.91 36.86 -17.96
C GLY A 9 -8.96 35.92 -18.56
N SER A 10 -10.12 36.48 -18.95
CA SER A 10 -11.21 35.73 -19.59
C SER A 10 -11.06 35.57 -21.11
N ASN A 11 -9.98 36.09 -21.72
CA ASN A 11 -9.77 36.01 -23.16
C ASN A 11 -8.85 34.83 -23.51
N GLU A 12 -9.18 34.12 -24.59
CA GLU A 12 -8.36 33.03 -25.14
C GLU A 12 -7.90 33.40 -26.55
N TYR A 13 -6.62 33.14 -26.85
CA TYR A 13 -5.97 33.47 -28.12
C TYR A 13 -5.24 32.24 -28.65
N VAL A 14 -5.54 31.81 -29.87
CA VAL A 14 -4.82 30.69 -30.51
C VAL A 14 -3.46 31.17 -31.00
N LEU A 15 -2.41 30.45 -30.60
CA LEU A 15 -1.02 30.73 -30.97
C LEU A 15 -0.45 29.70 -31.95
N HIS A 16 -1.00 28.49 -31.97
CA HIS A 16 -0.62 27.45 -32.91
C HIS A 16 -1.85 26.58 -33.18
N ASP A 17 -2.28 26.47 -34.43
CA ASP A 17 -3.20 25.43 -34.89
C ASP A 17 -2.90 25.10 -36.35
N THR A 18 -2.44 23.88 -36.64
CA THR A 18 -2.09 23.45 -38.01
C THR A 18 -3.24 23.48 -39.03
N ARG A 19 -4.47 23.77 -38.59
CA ARG A 19 -5.66 23.97 -39.46
C ARG A 19 -5.88 25.43 -39.88
N ASP A 20 -5.19 26.39 -39.27
CA ASP A 20 -5.34 27.83 -39.53
C ASP A 20 -3.97 28.47 -39.80
N ASP A 21 -3.75 28.86 -41.05
CA ASP A 21 -2.52 29.43 -41.56
C ASP A 21 -2.18 30.82 -40.99
N LYS A 22 -3.09 31.47 -40.25
CA LYS A 22 -2.84 32.73 -39.53
C LYS A 22 -2.33 32.55 -38.11
N THR A 23 -2.63 31.40 -37.49
CA THR A 23 -2.27 31.12 -36.09
C THR A 23 -1.20 30.03 -36.00
N ILE A 24 -0.05 30.26 -36.64
CA ILE A 24 1.08 29.31 -36.67
C ILE A 24 2.28 29.87 -35.87
N ALA A 25 2.51 29.32 -34.68
CA ALA A 25 3.79 29.45 -33.99
C ALA A 25 4.93 28.71 -34.72
N LEU A 26 6.12 29.29 -34.67
CA LEU A 26 7.37 28.77 -35.23
C LEU A 26 8.12 27.92 -34.20
N ASN A 27 8.67 26.80 -34.66
CA ASN A 27 9.44 25.83 -33.87
C ASN A 27 8.84 25.44 -32.49
N PRO A 28 7.51 25.22 -32.36
CA PRO A 28 6.89 24.86 -31.08
C PRO A 28 7.36 23.48 -30.60
N LYS A 29 8.07 23.45 -29.48
CA LYS A 29 8.64 22.23 -28.87
C LYS A 29 8.28 22.13 -27.40
N LEU A 30 7.71 21.00 -27.01
CA LEU A 30 7.30 20.68 -25.64
C LEU A 30 8.14 19.54 -25.10
N SER A 31 8.76 19.71 -23.94
CA SER A 31 9.50 18.68 -23.21
C SER A 31 8.82 18.41 -21.87
N LEU A 32 8.30 17.20 -21.70
CA LEU A 32 7.70 16.69 -20.45
C LEU A 32 8.66 15.69 -19.80
N GLN A 33 8.81 15.74 -18.47
CA GLN A 33 9.66 14.80 -17.72
C GLN A 33 9.06 14.56 -16.33
N LEU A 34 9.12 13.31 -15.84
CA LEU A 34 8.67 12.96 -14.49
C LEU A 34 9.38 13.80 -13.42
N ASN A 35 8.62 14.27 -12.43
CA ASN A 35 9.07 15.10 -11.30
C ASN A 35 9.77 16.41 -11.71
N LYS A 36 9.54 16.91 -12.92
CA LYS A 36 9.98 18.23 -13.39
C LYS A 36 8.79 19.05 -13.86
N THR A 37 8.97 20.36 -13.98
CA THR A 37 7.90 21.30 -14.34
C THR A 37 7.44 21.17 -15.79
N GLY A 38 8.28 20.61 -16.67
CA GLY A 38 8.06 20.64 -18.11
C GLY A 38 8.35 22.02 -18.72
N SER A 39 8.67 22.04 -20.01
CA SER A 39 9.02 23.27 -20.72
C SER A 39 8.46 23.28 -22.13
N LEU A 40 7.93 24.42 -22.56
CA LEU A 40 7.49 24.69 -23.92
C LEU A 40 8.31 25.86 -24.47
N THR A 41 8.80 25.76 -25.71
CA THR A 41 9.43 26.86 -26.43
C THR A 41 8.77 27.04 -27.78
N PHE A 42 8.42 28.27 -28.15
CA PHE A 42 7.91 28.63 -29.48
C PHE A 42 8.31 30.06 -29.82
N ALA A 43 8.18 30.48 -31.07
CA ALA A 43 8.27 31.88 -31.47
C ALA A 43 7.02 32.29 -32.28
N LEU A 44 6.66 33.57 -32.26
CA LEU A 44 5.56 34.10 -33.08
C LEU A 44 6.15 35.01 -34.17
N PRO A 45 5.74 34.87 -35.45
CA PRO A 45 6.14 35.83 -36.49
C PRO A 45 5.48 37.18 -36.24
N ALA A 46 6.14 38.29 -36.58
CA ALA A 46 5.61 39.65 -36.37
C ALA A 46 4.25 39.95 -37.06
N GLY A 47 3.86 39.13 -38.04
CA GLY A 47 2.54 39.17 -38.71
C GLY A 47 1.46 38.26 -38.10
N HIS A 48 1.76 37.56 -36.99
CA HIS A 48 0.84 36.65 -36.32
C HIS A 48 -0.33 37.41 -35.68
N GLU A 49 -1.57 36.93 -35.88
CA GLU A 49 -2.79 37.64 -35.45
C GLU A 49 -2.80 37.94 -33.94
N ASN A 50 -2.22 37.04 -33.14
CA ASN A 50 -2.12 37.14 -31.68
C ASN A 50 -0.70 37.43 -31.15
N TYR A 51 0.18 38.06 -31.95
CA TYR A 51 1.58 38.33 -31.61
C TYR A 51 1.77 39.04 -30.25
N ASP A 52 0.95 40.05 -29.96
CA ASP A 52 1.03 40.93 -28.79
C ASP A 52 0.22 40.43 -27.57
N LYS A 53 -0.30 39.20 -27.60
CA LYS A 53 -1.25 38.69 -26.57
C LYS A 53 -0.59 37.91 -25.43
N VAL A 54 0.70 37.59 -25.56
CA VAL A 54 1.47 36.82 -24.58
C VAL A 54 2.13 37.75 -23.56
N ASN A 55 1.61 37.76 -22.34
CA ASN A 55 2.15 38.55 -21.24
C ASN A 55 3.07 37.69 -20.37
N LYS A 56 4.36 38.04 -20.32
CA LYS A 56 5.37 37.44 -19.43
C LYS A 56 4.84 37.27 -18.00
N LEU A 57 5.00 36.06 -17.44
CA LEU A 57 4.52 35.58 -16.14
C LEU A 57 3.00 35.63 -15.87
N ALA A 58 2.22 36.39 -16.63
CA ALA A 58 0.79 36.60 -16.39
C ALA A 58 -0.14 35.77 -17.28
N SER A 59 0.24 35.50 -18.54
CA SER A 59 -0.51 34.61 -19.41
C SER A 59 -0.39 33.15 -18.99
N VAL A 60 -1.48 32.39 -19.12
CA VAL A 60 -1.46 30.93 -19.02
C VAL A 60 -1.37 30.36 -20.43
N ILE A 61 -0.36 29.53 -20.70
CA ILE A 61 -0.19 28.84 -21.98
C ILE A 61 -0.63 27.39 -21.81
N GLU A 62 -1.56 26.95 -22.64
CA GLU A 62 -2.07 25.58 -22.67
C GLU A 62 -1.70 24.92 -24.01
N VAL A 63 -1.28 23.66 -23.97
CA VAL A 63 -1.07 22.83 -25.16
C VAL A 63 -2.07 21.68 -25.15
N TYR A 64 -2.80 21.55 -26.25
CA TYR A 64 -3.74 20.45 -26.50
C TYR A 64 -3.19 19.51 -27.56
N GLN A 65 -3.45 18.20 -27.40
CA GLN A 65 -3.33 17.20 -28.44
C GLN A 65 -4.73 16.65 -28.74
N ASP A 66 -5.30 17.10 -29.86
CA ASP A 66 -6.73 17.02 -30.13
C ASP A 66 -7.50 17.78 -29.04
N ASP A 67 -8.29 17.07 -28.22
CA ASP A 67 -9.01 17.64 -27.08
C ASP A 67 -8.31 17.38 -25.72
N ASP A 68 -7.26 16.53 -25.69
CA ASP A 68 -6.48 16.25 -24.48
C ASP A 68 -5.58 17.44 -24.12
N LEU A 69 -5.74 18.04 -22.93
CA LEU A 69 -4.80 19.01 -22.36
C LEU A 69 -3.52 18.30 -21.89
N ILE A 70 -2.37 18.58 -22.52
CA ILE A 70 -1.10 17.88 -22.26
C ILE A 70 -0.02 18.76 -21.59
N PHE A 71 -0.20 20.08 -21.56
CA PHE A 71 0.66 21.02 -20.82
C PHE A 71 -0.12 22.27 -20.45
N THR A 72 0.14 22.80 -19.25
CA THR A 72 -0.28 24.12 -18.80
C THR A 72 0.93 24.80 -18.16
N GLY A 73 1.17 26.07 -18.47
CA GLY A 73 2.35 26.79 -17.98
C GLY A 73 2.24 28.31 -18.11
N ARG A 74 3.36 29.01 -17.88
CA ARG A 74 3.49 30.47 -18.05
C ARG A 74 4.71 30.84 -18.89
N PRO A 75 4.66 31.94 -19.67
CA PRO A 75 5.82 32.44 -20.41
C PRO A 75 6.80 33.13 -19.45
N LEU A 76 8.09 32.84 -19.59
CA LEU A 76 9.18 33.39 -18.79
C LEU A 76 9.82 34.63 -19.41
N SER A 77 9.71 34.79 -20.73
CA SER A 77 10.30 35.90 -21.48
C SER A 77 9.30 36.53 -22.44
N ASP A 78 9.49 37.83 -22.66
CA ASP A 78 8.92 38.69 -23.70
C ASP A 78 10.04 39.22 -24.63
N GLU A 79 11.23 38.62 -24.58
CA GLU A 79 12.37 38.97 -25.43
C GLU A 79 12.00 38.85 -26.92
N VAL A 80 12.47 39.83 -27.68
CA VAL A 80 12.35 39.92 -29.13
C VAL A 80 13.74 40.06 -29.73
N ASP A 81 14.01 39.29 -30.79
CA ASP A 81 15.25 39.41 -31.55
C ASP A 81 15.17 40.57 -32.57
N PHE A 82 16.22 40.74 -33.38
CA PHE A 82 16.27 41.78 -34.41
C PHE A 82 15.12 41.71 -35.44
N TYR A 83 14.49 40.54 -35.61
CA TYR A 83 13.40 40.31 -36.55
C TYR A 83 12.01 40.42 -35.90
N ASN A 84 11.93 40.77 -34.61
CA ASN A 84 10.72 40.66 -33.79
C ASN A 84 10.17 39.21 -33.79
N THR A 85 11.07 38.24 -33.68
CA THR A 85 10.78 36.79 -33.60
C THR A 85 11.58 36.13 -32.49
N GLY A 86 11.49 36.66 -31.26
CA GLY A 86 12.12 36.04 -30.10
C GLY A 86 11.51 34.67 -29.77
N THR A 87 12.32 33.79 -29.18
CA THR A 87 11.81 32.53 -28.60
C THR A 87 11.18 32.85 -27.25
N ILE A 88 9.95 32.40 -27.05
CA ILE A 88 9.17 32.51 -25.83
C ILE A 88 9.33 31.17 -25.06
N PRO A 89 10.26 31.07 -24.10
CA PRO A 89 10.31 29.95 -23.17
C PRO A 89 9.13 30.02 -22.20
N CYS A 90 8.53 28.88 -21.94
CA CYS A 90 7.49 28.67 -20.95
C CYS A 90 7.86 27.52 -20.03
N GLU A 91 7.54 27.64 -18.75
CA GLU A 91 7.64 26.56 -17.76
C GLU A 91 6.23 26.09 -17.38
N GLY A 92 6.08 24.79 -17.11
CA GLY A 92 4.79 24.22 -16.71
C GLY A 92 4.44 24.53 -15.26
N ASP A 93 3.14 24.52 -14.96
CA ASP A 93 2.52 25.11 -13.76
C ASP A 93 2.85 24.45 -12.42
N LEU A 94 3.52 23.30 -12.41
CA LEU A 94 4.22 22.80 -11.21
C LEU A 94 5.25 23.84 -10.70
N SER A 95 5.77 24.71 -11.58
CA SER A 95 6.69 25.79 -11.23
C SER A 95 6.07 26.83 -10.29
N TYR A 96 4.74 26.92 -10.18
CA TYR A 96 4.10 27.86 -9.25
C TYR A 96 4.49 27.57 -7.80
N LEU A 97 4.84 26.32 -7.46
CA LEU A 97 5.36 25.94 -6.14
C LEU A 97 6.76 26.56 -5.83
N LEU A 98 7.45 27.15 -6.82
CA LEU A 98 8.66 27.95 -6.64
C LEU A 98 8.37 29.39 -6.15
N ASP A 99 7.15 29.90 -6.41
CA ASP A 99 6.76 31.31 -6.12
C ASP A 99 6.47 31.57 -4.63
N SER A 100 6.50 30.55 -3.76
CA SER A 100 6.21 30.67 -2.33
C SER A 100 7.27 30.00 -1.46
N LYS A 101 7.49 30.54 -0.25
CA LYS A 101 8.47 30.02 0.70
C LYS A 101 7.81 29.25 1.85
N GLN A 102 8.36 28.09 2.15
CA GLN A 102 8.12 27.42 3.42
C GLN A 102 8.86 28.21 4.51
N ARG A 103 8.11 28.67 5.51
CA ARG A 103 8.66 29.30 6.72
C ARG A 103 9.17 28.21 7.65
N PRO A 104 10.03 28.51 8.63
CA PRO A 104 10.47 27.52 9.61
C PRO A 104 9.30 26.72 10.20
N TYR A 105 9.41 25.40 10.17
CA TYR A 105 8.36 24.48 10.60
C TYR A 105 8.94 23.25 11.28
N GLU A 106 8.11 22.65 12.13
CA GLU A 106 8.24 21.28 12.59
C GLU A 106 6.92 20.57 12.25
N TYR A 107 7.01 19.30 11.88
CA TYR A 107 5.87 18.47 11.54
C TYR A 107 6.11 17.03 11.99
N THR A 108 5.09 16.46 12.63
CA THR A 108 5.00 15.03 12.93
C THR A 108 3.62 14.51 12.55
N GLY A 109 3.56 13.35 11.88
CA GLY A 109 2.32 12.78 11.33
C GLY A 109 2.53 12.15 9.96
N ASP A 110 1.48 11.95 9.18
CA ASP A 110 1.54 11.24 7.89
C ASP A 110 1.95 12.16 6.70
N ILE A 111 2.32 11.56 5.57
CA ILE A 111 2.69 12.25 4.33
C ILE A 111 1.54 13.14 3.80
N ARG A 112 0.29 12.64 3.81
CA ARG A 112 -0.83 13.37 3.20
C ARG A 112 -1.12 14.70 3.93
N PRO A 113 -1.24 14.76 5.28
CA PRO A 113 -1.43 16.04 5.96
C PRO A 113 -0.21 16.96 5.90
N PHE A 114 1.02 16.42 5.86
CA PHE A 114 2.22 17.24 5.63
C PHE A 114 2.18 17.94 4.27
N LEU A 115 1.90 17.21 3.19
CA LEU A 115 1.77 17.80 1.86
C LEU A 115 0.62 18.82 1.80
N GLN A 116 -0.49 18.57 2.51
CA GLN A 116 -1.57 19.55 2.66
C GLN A 116 -1.09 20.84 3.36
N GLN A 117 -0.26 20.75 4.41
CA GLN A 117 0.33 21.91 5.09
C GLN A 117 1.23 22.72 4.15
N LEU A 118 2.10 22.05 3.38
CA LEU A 118 2.97 22.72 2.41
C LEU A 118 2.16 23.47 1.34
N ILE A 119 1.12 22.84 0.79
CA ILE A 119 0.18 23.42 -0.17
C ILE A 119 -0.61 24.59 0.45
N ASN A 120 -1.10 24.47 1.68
CA ASN A 120 -1.83 25.54 2.35
C ASN A 120 -0.96 26.78 2.53
N ASN A 121 0.31 26.59 2.93
CA ASN A 121 1.25 27.69 3.05
C ASN A 121 1.58 28.31 1.67
N HIS A 122 1.76 27.51 0.62
CA HIS A 122 1.90 28.02 -0.76
C HIS A 122 0.69 28.88 -1.17
N ASN A 123 -0.54 28.35 -1.03
CA ASN A 123 -1.78 29.02 -1.42
C ASN A 123 -2.03 30.33 -0.67
N SER A 124 -1.51 30.48 0.56
CA SER A 124 -1.59 31.73 1.34
C SER A 124 -0.67 32.85 0.83
N GLN A 125 0.29 32.55 -0.03
CA GLN A 125 1.29 33.48 -0.56
C GLN A 125 1.08 33.87 -2.02
N VAL A 126 0.26 33.11 -2.77
CA VAL A 126 0.05 33.30 -4.22
C VAL A 126 -1.39 33.68 -4.55
N GLU A 127 -1.56 34.30 -5.71
CA GLU A 127 -2.86 34.63 -6.28
C GLU A 127 -3.69 33.38 -6.65
N THR A 128 -5.02 33.51 -6.69
CA THR A 128 -5.96 32.41 -6.97
C THR A 128 -5.63 31.64 -8.25
N GLY A 129 -5.08 32.31 -9.28
CA GLY A 129 -4.68 31.69 -10.54
C GLY A 129 -3.51 30.69 -10.44
N LYS A 130 -2.73 30.75 -9.35
CA LYS A 130 -1.62 29.83 -9.05
C LYS A 130 -1.93 28.80 -7.97
N GLN A 131 -3.03 28.97 -7.22
CA GLN A 131 -3.36 28.08 -6.12
C GLN A 131 -3.59 26.63 -6.61
N ILE A 132 -3.09 25.68 -5.82
CA ILE A 132 -3.14 24.25 -6.11
C ILE A 132 -3.90 23.54 -4.99
N GLN A 133 -4.74 22.57 -5.33
CA GLN A 133 -5.43 21.71 -4.36
C GLN A 133 -4.63 20.41 -4.17
N LEU A 134 -4.78 19.75 -3.02
CA LEU A 134 -4.20 18.42 -2.83
C LEU A 134 -5.04 17.39 -3.59
N GLY A 135 -4.39 16.64 -4.48
CA GLY A 135 -4.99 15.56 -5.25
C GLY A 135 -4.85 14.21 -4.56
N ASP A 136 -4.56 13.20 -5.36
CA ASP A 136 -4.36 11.83 -4.91
C ASP A 136 -2.98 11.68 -4.27
N VAL A 137 -2.92 11.11 -3.08
CA VAL A 137 -1.65 10.80 -2.39
C VAL A 137 -1.64 9.30 -2.14
N THR A 138 -0.84 8.57 -2.93
CA THR A 138 -0.70 7.11 -2.82
C THR A 138 0.67 6.67 -2.34
N VAL A 139 1.65 7.60 -2.28
CA VAL A 139 2.85 7.39 -1.47
C VAL A 139 2.48 7.53 0.01
N VAL A 140 2.80 6.48 0.78
CA VAL A 140 2.65 6.45 2.24
C VAL A 140 4.01 6.27 2.87
N ASP A 141 4.22 6.84 4.06
CA ASP A 141 5.25 6.30 4.94
C ASP A 141 4.75 4.96 5.48
N PRO A 142 5.53 3.86 5.44
CA PRO A 142 5.02 2.57 5.87
C PRO A 142 4.67 2.48 7.37
N ASN A 143 5.23 3.34 8.23
CA ASN A 143 4.82 3.52 9.64
C ASN A 143 3.66 4.50 9.81
N GLY A 144 3.20 5.15 8.72
CA GLY A 144 2.22 6.24 8.75
C GLY A 144 2.74 7.50 9.44
N TYR A 145 4.07 7.64 9.59
CA TYR A 145 4.67 8.67 10.42
C TYR A 145 6.00 9.18 9.84
N ILE A 146 6.05 10.48 9.57
CA ILE A 146 7.25 11.23 9.25
C ILE A 146 7.47 12.32 10.30
N ASN A 147 8.73 12.48 10.71
CA ASN A 147 9.20 13.69 11.40
C ASN A 147 9.94 14.56 10.37
N ARG A 148 9.53 15.82 10.19
CA ARG A 148 10.12 16.76 9.24
C ARG A 148 10.21 18.16 9.86
N SER A 149 11.40 18.74 9.82
CA SER A 149 11.62 20.13 10.17
C SER A 149 12.48 20.84 9.12
N ASP A 150 12.37 22.16 9.10
CA ASP A 150 13.27 23.07 8.41
C ASP A 150 13.33 24.38 9.20
N SER A 151 14.52 24.92 9.44
CA SER A 151 14.73 26.21 10.09
C SER A 151 15.01 27.35 9.08
N GLY A 152 15.05 27.03 7.78
CA GLY A 152 15.32 27.94 6.68
C GLY A 152 14.07 28.50 6.01
N TYR A 153 14.28 29.02 4.79
CA TYR A 153 13.25 29.61 3.91
C TYR A 153 13.32 29.01 2.50
N THR A 154 13.08 27.71 2.44
CA THR A 154 13.10 26.89 1.22
C THR A 154 11.84 27.15 0.39
N ASP A 155 11.89 27.10 -0.94
CA ASP A 155 10.65 27.16 -1.74
C ASP A 155 9.83 25.86 -1.62
N THR A 156 8.56 25.89 -2.02
CA THR A 156 7.66 24.76 -1.78
C THR A 156 8.00 23.55 -2.65
N LEU A 157 8.41 23.77 -3.91
CA LEU A 157 8.79 22.68 -4.80
C LEU A 157 10.07 21.97 -4.30
N THR A 158 11.09 22.73 -3.91
CA THR A 158 12.33 22.19 -3.30
C THR A 158 12.01 21.47 -1.99
N THR A 159 11.14 22.02 -1.14
CA THR A 159 10.71 21.35 0.10
C THR A 159 10.04 20.00 -0.17
N ILE A 160 9.13 19.93 -1.16
CA ILE A 160 8.48 18.67 -1.56
C ILE A 160 9.51 17.69 -2.13
N ASN A 161 10.42 18.16 -2.99
CA ASN A 161 11.47 17.31 -3.56
C ASN A 161 12.39 16.74 -2.46
N GLU A 162 12.89 17.55 -1.53
CA GLU A 162 13.86 17.10 -0.52
C GLU A 162 13.22 16.32 0.63
N LYS A 163 12.06 16.76 1.12
CA LYS A 163 11.45 16.24 2.35
C LYS A 163 10.42 15.14 2.09
N LEU A 164 9.95 14.98 0.84
CA LEU A 164 9.07 13.89 0.42
C LEU A 164 9.68 13.01 -0.67
N ILE A 165 9.91 13.51 -1.89
CA ILE A 165 10.28 12.66 -3.05
C ILE A 165 11.65 12.02 -2.86
N LYS A 166 12.63 12.78 -2.38
CA LYS A 166 13.96 12.27 -2.07
C LYS A 166 13.90 11.24 -0.94
N THR A 167 12.98 11.34 0.03
CA THR A 167 12.93 10.39 1.15
C THR A 167 12.05 9.16 0.88
N HIS A 168 10.97 9.29 0.11
CA HIS A 168 9.98 8.22 -0.14
C HIS A 168 9.70 7.97 -1.63
N GLY A 169 10.55 8.43 -2.55
CA GLY A 169 10.40 8.19 -3.98
C GLY A 169 9.09 8.73 -4.57
N GLY A 170 8.43 7.93 -5.40
CA GLY A 170 7.18 8.29 -6.05
C GLY A 170 7.30 9.45 -7.04
N TYR A 171 6.15 10.00 -7.42
CA TYR A 171 6.02 10.98 -8.48
C TYR A 171 5.05 12.10 -8.14
N ILE A 172 5.42 13.34 -8.45
CA ILE A 172 4.50 14.49 -8.41
C ILE A 172 4.08 14.90 -9.82
N ARG A 173 2.81 15.31 -9.94
CA ARG A 173 2.26 15.93 -11.15
C ARG A 173 1.15 16.92 -10.80
N ILE A 174 0.96 17.91 -11.65
CA ILE A 174 -0.29 18.68 -11.66
C ILE A 174 -1.29 17.96 -12.56
N ARG A 175 -2.47 17.66 -12.01
CA ARG A 175 -3.64 17.17 -12.72
C ARG A 175 -4.68 18.27 -12.80
N HIS A 176 -5.22 18.49 -13.99
CA HIS A 176 -6.29 19.45 -14.22
C HIS A 176 -7.63 18.72 -14.20
N ASP A 177 -8.58 19.21 -13.40
CA ASP A 177 -9.96 18.74 -13.39
C ASP A 177 -10.89 19.92 -13.05
N SER A 178 -11.98 20.06 -13.81
CA SER A 178 -13.06 21.02 -13.53
C SER A 178 -12.55 22.47 -13.32
N GLY A 179 -11.54 22.88 -14.10
CA GLY A 179 -10.90 24.20 -14.04
C GLY A 179 -9.96 24.44 -12.84
N LYS A 180 -9.61 23.38 -12.09
CA LYS A 180 -8.72 23.43 -10.91
C LYS A 180 -7.47 22.59 -11.13
N ARG A 181 -6.41 22.95 -10.41
CA ARG A 181 -5.15 22.20 -10.33
C ARG A 181 -5.12 21.35 -9.08
N TYR A 182 -4.75 20.08 -9.24
CA TYR A 182 -4.53 19.12 -8.18
C TYR A 182 -3.08 18.66 -8.21
N LEU A 183 -2.35 18.77 -7.10
CA LEU A 183 -1.05 18.11 -6.95
C LEU A 183 -1.31 16.66 -6.52
N ASP A 184 -1.11 15.72 -7.43
CA ASP A 184 -1.05 14.29 -7.10
C ASP A 184 0.38 13.95 -6.65
N TYR A 185 0.51 13.09 -5.62
CA TYR A 185 1.78 12.47 -5.19
C TYR A 185 1.65 10.94 -5.16
N LEU A 186 2.13 10.31 -6.22
CA LEU A 186 1.79 8.94 -6.61
C LEU A 186 2.95 7.96 -6.43
N ALA A 187 2.69 6.79 -5.88
CA ALA A 187 3.66 5.69 -5.87
C ALA A 187 3.92 5.15 -7.28
N ASP A 188 2.86 5.09 -8.11
CA ASP A 188 2.91 4.68 -9.51
C ASP A 188 1.81 5.43 -10.33
N TYR A 189 2.01 5.58 -11.63
CA TYR A 189 1.04 6.23 -12.54
C TYR A 189 -0.14 5.31 -12.92
N GLY A 190 0.03 3.99 -12.80
CA GLY A 190 -1.02 2.97 -12.93
C GLY A 190 -1.40 2.56 -14.34
N HIS A 191 -1.12 3.38 -15.37
CA HIS A 191 -1.52 3.07 -16.75
C HIS A 191 -0.49 2.20 -17.47
N VAL A 192 -0.97 1.17 -18.17
CA VAL A 192 -0.16 0.32 -19.06
C VAL A 192 -0.66 0.53 -20.48
N ASN A 193 0.17 1.14 -21.31
CA ASN A 193 -0.16 1.42 -22.70
C ASN A 193 -0.14 0.12 -23.52
N THR A 194 -1.10 -0.02 -24.45
CA THR A 194 -1.24 -1.19 -25.33
C THR A 194 -0.22 -1.21 -26.47
N GLN A 195 0.38 -0.07 -26.81
CA GLN A 195 1.45 0.02 -27.80
C GLN A 195 2.69 -0.77 -27.33
N VAL A 196 3.42 -1.39 -28.25
CA VAL A 196 4.66 -2.14 -27.96
C VAL A 196 5.82 -1.50 -28.70
N ILE A 197 6.93 -1.25 -28.01
CA ILE A 197 8.15 -0.75 -28.62
C ILE A 197 9.05 -1.92 -29.03
N ARG A 198 9.38 -2.01 -30.31
CA ARG A 198 10.08 -3.16 -30.90
C ARG A 198 11.36 -2.75 -31.61
N PHE A 199 12.42 -3.53 -31.38
CA PHE A 199 13.67 -3.41 -32.13
C PHE A 199 13.46 -3.72 -33.61
N GLY A 200 13.92 -2.83 -34.49
CA GLY A 200 13.70 -2.92 -35.93
C GLY A 200 12.38 -2.28 -36.40
N GLU A 201 11.57 -1.75 -35.49
CA GLU A 201 10.33 -1.02 -35.79
C GLU A 201 10.43 0.43 -35.25
N ASN A 202 9.75 0.75 -34.14
CA ASN A 202 9.68 2.09 -33.55
C ASN A 202 10.77 2.40 -32.50
N LEU A 203 11.63 1.44 -32.14
CA LEU A 203 12.79 1.67 -31.26
C LEU A 203 13.95 2.34 -32.05
N ILE A 204 14.28 3.60 -31.70
CA ILE A 204 15.35 4.37 -32.34
C ILE A 204 16.72 4.03 -31.74
N ASP A 205 16.81 4.01 -30.40
CA ASP A 205 18.08 3.88 -29.67
C ASP A 205 17.88 3.11 -28.37
N LEU A 206 18.90 2.37 -27.95
CA LEU A 206 18.93 1.59 -26.71
C LEU A 206 20.33 1.71 -26.12
N LYS A 207 20.47 2.55 -25.09
CA LYS A 207 21.70 2.70 -24.32
C LYS A 207 21.58 1.97 -23.00
N ARG A 208 22.42 0.95 -22.79
CA ARG A 208 22.65 0.34 -21.48
C ARG A 208 23.81 1.06 -20.81
N TYR A 209 23.52 1.86 -19.79
CA TYR A 209 24.56 2.28 -18.86
C TYR A 209 24.71 1.23 -17.77
N ALA A 210 25.94 0.99 -17.36
CA ALA A 210 26.29 0.34 -16.11
C ALA A 210 27.38 1.21 -15.49
N LYS A 211 27.02 2.10 -14.57
CA LYS A 211 28.00 2.94 -13.87
C LYS A 211 28.79 2.07 -12.90
N ALA A 212 30.00 1.68 -13.26
CA ALA A 212 30.93 1.03 -12.34
C ALA A 212 31.17 1.88 -11.08
N GLU A 213 31.13 3.21 -11.22
CA GLU A 213 31.17 4.22 -10.14
C GLU A 213 30.05 4.08 -9.09
N SER A 214 28.93 3.42 -9.42
CA SER A 214 27.80 3.20 -8.50
C SER A 214 27.83 1.82 -7.82
N ILE A 215 28.75 0.94 -8.23
CA ILE A 215 28.90 -0.38 -7.61
C ILE A 215 29.58 -0.20 -6.25
N ARG A 216 29.02 -0.83 -5.23
CA ARG A 216 29.62 -1.04 -3.90
C ARG A 216 29.43 -2.48 -3.51
N THR A 217 30.46 -3.10 -2.96
CA THR A 217 30.41 -4.50 -2.53
C THR A 217 30.54 -4.64 -1.02
N ALA A 218 30.93 -3.55 -0.34
CA ALA A 218 30.83 -3.36 1.11
C ALA A 218 30.42 -1.92 1.45
N ILE A 219 29.70 -1.71 2.55
CA ILE A 219 29.35 -0.37 3.06
C ILE A 219 29.39 -0.31 4.59
N ILE A 220 29.64 0.89 5.12
CA ILE A 220 29.46 1.27 6.52
C ILE A 220 28.18 2.12 6.63
N PRO A 221 27.07 1.57 7.14
CA PRO A 221 25.86 2.36 7.38
C PRO A 221 25.94 3.11 8.72
N LEU A 222 25.69 4.42 8.67
CA LEU A 222 25.63 5.32 9.82
C LEU A 222 24.22 5.88 9.97
N GLY A 223 23.70 5.90 11.19
CA GLY A 223 22.37 6.44 11.52
C GLY A 223 22.43 7.91 11.95
N ALA A 224 21.45 8.29 12.77
CA ALA A 224 21.37 9.58 13.42
C ALA A 224 22.61 9.89 14.29
N GLU A 225 22.89 11.18 14.47
CA GLU A 225 23.87 11.65 15.45
C GLU A 225 23.38 11.37 16.88
N THR A 226 24.33 11.07 17.78
CA THR A 226 24.11 10.85 19.20
C THR A 226 24.63 12.03 20.02
N GLU A 227 24.28 12.12 21.31
CA GLU A 227 24.83 13.13 22.22
C GLU A 227 26.25 12.79 22.73
N GLU A 228 26.87 11.73 22.24
CA GLU A 228 28.24 11.37 22.60
C GLU A 228 29.26 12.10 21.70
N GLU A 229 30.20 12.82 22.30
CA GLU A 229 31.30 13.43 21.56
C GLU A 229 32.30 12.38 21.05
N GLY A 230 32.50 12.39 19.73
CA GLY A 230 33.61 11.74 19.05
C GLY A 230 34.83 12.65 18.95
N ILE A 231 35.71 12.33 17.99
CA ILE A 231 36.99 13.02 17.85
C ILE A 231 36.77 14.46 17.36
N ASN A 232 37.50 15.41 17.95
CA ASN A 232 37.48 16.84 17.60
C ASN A 232 36.08 17.51 17.68
N GLY A 233 35.20 17.05 18.57
CA GLY A 233 33.87 17.65 18.78
C GLY A 233 32.85 17.31 17.68
N THR A 234 33.11 16.28 16.86
CA THR A 234 32.08 15.67 16.01
C THR A 234 31.19 14.76 16.86
N LYS A 235 29.88 14.76 16.63
CA LYS A 235 28.97 13.81 17.29
C LYS A 235 29.20 12.39 16.75
N LEU A 236 29.19 11.38 17.62
CA LEU A 236 29.14 9.99 17.17
C LEU A 236 27.79 9.74 16.47
N ARG A 237 27.76 8.74 15.57
CA ARG A 237 26.53 8.30 14.90
C ARG A 237 26.19 6.87 15.30
N VAL A 238 24.89 6.56 15.32
CA VAL A 238 24.41 5.19 15.49
C VAL A 238 25.06 4.30 14.42
N ASN A 239 25.54 3.12 14.80
CA ASN A 239 26.18 2.16 13.88
C ASN A 239 25.70 0.74 14.18
N ILE A 240 26.06 -0.21 13.32
CA ILE A 240 25.53 -1.58 13.35
C ILE A 240 26.37 -2.59 14.17
N THR A 241 27.44 -2.15 14.82
CA THR A 241 28.43 -3.04 15.48
C THR A 241 27.79 -4.02 16.48
N SER A 242 26.84 -3.54 17.28
CA SER A 242 26.11 -4.31 18.28
C SER A 242 25.22 -5.42 17.70
N VAL A 243 24.71 -5.23 16.48
CA VAL A 243 23.73 -6.12 15.81
C VAL A 243 24.34 -6.93 14.65
N ASN A 244 25.65 -6.82 14.47
CA ASN A 244 26.36 -7.37 13.32
C ASN A 244 27.67 -8.07 13.71
N GLY A 245 27.67 -8.76 14.85
CA GLY A 245 28.79 -9.60 15.28
C GLY A 245 30.09 -8.82 15.53
N GLY A 246 30.00 -7.56 15.98
CA GLY A 246 31.15 -6.70 16.22
C GLY A 246 31.72 -6.02 14.97
N LYS A 247 31.00 -6.01 13.85
CA LYS A 247 31.38 -5.30 12.61
C LYS A 247 30.48 -4.11 12.34
N ASP A 248 31.06 -2.95 12.10
CA ASP A 248 30.42 -1.72 11.66
C ASP A 248 30.01 -1.72 10.17
N TYR A 249 30.41 -2.74 9.40
CA TYR A 249 30.15 -2.85 7.97
C TYR A 249 29.42 -4.15 7.57
N ILE A 250 28.82 -4.09 6.39
CA ILE A 250 28.16 -5.20 5.68
C ILE A 250 28.72 -5.30 4.27
N PHE A 251 28.69 -6.51 3.68
CA PHE A 251 29.24 -6.77 2.36
C PHE A 251 28.53 -7.95 1.69
N ASN A 252 28.55 -8.00 0.36
CA ASN A 252 28.00 -9.12 -0.40
C ASN A 252 29.15 -9.96 -0.96
N GLN A 253 29.25 -11.22 -0.53
CA GLN A 253 30.36 -12.10 -0.90
C GLN A 253 30.43 -12.42 -2.39
N GLU A 254 29.29 -12.55 -3.09
CA GLU A 254 29.25 -12.83 -4.53
C GLU A 254 29.72 -11.62 -5.35
N ALA A 255 29.28 -10.42 -4.96
CA ALA A 255 29.73 -9.18 -5.58
C ALA A 255 31.22 -8.92 -5.29
N VAL A 256 31.70 -9.19 -4.07
CA VAL A 256 33.14 -9.16 -3.74
C VAL A 256 33.94 -10.15 -4.58
N ASN A 257 33.42 -11.36 -4.81
CA ASN A 257 34.08 -12.36 -5.66
C ASN A 257 34.13 -11.94 -7.13
N THR A 258 33.16 -11.13 -7.59
CA THR A 258 33.00 -10.73 -8.99
C THR A 258 33.74 -9.42 -9.32
N TRP A 259 33.74 -8.45 -8.41
CA TRP A 259 34.25 -7.09 -8.62
C TRP A 259 35.30 -6.63 -7.59
N GLY A 260 35.63 -7.46 -6.60
CA GLY A 260 36.52 -7.10 -5.49
C GLY A 260 35.83 -6.27 -4.40
N TRP A 261 36.61 -5.85 -3.40
CA TRP A 261 36.13 -5.00 -2.31
C TRP A 261 36.05 -3.54 -2.76
N ILE A 262 34.83 -2.97 -2.78
CA ILE A 262 34.54 -1.58 -3.14
C ILE A 262 33.68 -1.01 -2.02
N TRP A 263 34.24 -0.07 -1.26
CA TRP A 263 33.67 0.45 -0.01
C TRP A 263 32.92 1.77 -0.19
N ASP A 264 31.90 2.01 0.63
CA ASP A 264 31.31 3.34 0.87
C ASP A 264 30.91 3.53 2.34
N THR A 265 30.57 4.77 2.69
CA THR A 265 29.80 5.12 3.88
C THR A 265 28.45 5.67 3.45
N VAL A 266 27.36 5.24 4.11
CA VAL A 266 26.01 5.76 3.81
C VAL A 266 25.33 6.24 5.08
N GLU A 267 24.78 7.44 5.03
CA GLU A 267 24.12 8.09 6.16
C GLU A 267 22.59 7.98 6.06
N PHE A 268 21.96 7.64 7.18
CA PHE A 268 20.52 7.57 7.39
C PHE A 268 20.19 8.38 8.65
N ASP A 269 20.22 9.71 8.54
CA ASP A 269 20.03 10.65 9.66
C ASP A 269 18.72 10.46 10.43
N ASP A 270 17.74 9.78 9.80
CA ASP A 270 16.43 9.44 10.37
C ASP A 270 16.42 8.15 11.22
N VAL A 271 17.55 7.44 11.36
CA VAL A 271 17.62 6.11 11.98
C VAL A 271 18.33 6.14 13.33
N THR A 272 17.56 5.97 14.40
CA THR A 272 18.07 5.92 15.78
C THR A 272 18.39 4.52 16.30
N LEU A 273 17.99 3.45 15.59
CA LEU A 273 18.15 2.06 16.04
C LEU A 273 19.12 1.23 15.15
N PRO A 274 20.15 0.57 15.73
CA PRO A 274 21.11 -0.26 14.99
C PRO A 274 20.49 -1.36 14.12
N GLU A 275 19.42 -2.02 14.56
CA GLU A 275 18.74 -3.09 13.83
C GLU A 275 18.14 -2.57 12.52
N ASN A 276 17.42 -1.45 12.60
CA ASN A 276 16.83 -0.76 11.45
C ASN A 276 17.91 -0.22 10.52
N LEU A 277 19.03 0.26 11.07
CA LEU A 277 20.18 0.75 10.33
C LEU A 277 20.86 -0.37 9.53
N LYS A 278 21.02 -1.55 10.14
CA LYS A 278 21.55 -2.74 9.46
C LYS A 278 20.65 -3.17 8.31
N ALA A 279 19.33 -3.26 8.55
CA ALA A 279 18.35 -3.60 7.53
C ALA A 279 18.36 -2.60 6.34
N LYS A 280 18.34 -1.29 6.62
CA LYS A 280 18.45 -0.23 5.60
C LYS A 280 19.79 -0.29 4.85
N GLY A 281 20.88 -0.64 5.53
CA GLY A 281 22.19 -0.86 4.91
C GLY A 281 22.22 -2.08 3.98
N GLU A 282 21.70 -3.23 4.43
CA GLU A 282 21.69 -4.47 3.62
C GLU A 282 20.85 -4.29 2.36
N ALA A 283 19.73 -3.57 2.45
CA ALA A 283 18.94 -3.13 1.32
C ALA A 283 19.77 -2.29 0.33
N TYR A 284 20.36 -1.18 0.81
CA TYR A 284 21.16 -0.27 0.00
C TYR A 284 22.34 -0.98 -0.71
N LEU A 285 23.02 -1.87 0.00
CA LEU A 285 24.10 -2.68 -0.56
C LEU A 285 23.60 -3.60 -1.69
N GLN A 286 22.42 -4.22 -1.53
CA GLN A 286 21.81 -5.04 -2.58
C GLN A 286 21.49 -4.21 -3.83
N ASP A 287 21.17 -2.92 -3.69
CA ASP A 287 20.97 -2.02 -4.83
C ASP A 287 22.29 -1.66 -5.53
N CYS A 288 23.35 -1.39 -4.75
CA CYS A 288 24.66 -1.10 -5.30
C CYS A 288 25.25 -2.28 -6.09
N ILE A 289 24.97 -3.53 -5.71
CA ILE A 289 25.42 -4.72 -6.45
C ILE A 289 24.45 -5.16 -7.54
N ASN A 290 23.16 -4.81 -7.42
CA ASN A 290 22.19 -4.97 -8.50
C ASN A 290 22.53 -3.96 -9.60
N LEU A 291 23.43 -4.40 -10.49
CA LEU A 291 23.82 -3.77 -11.74
C LEU A 291 22.68 -2.89 -12.28
N VAL A 292 22.77 -1.58 -12.01
CA VAL A 292 21.86 -0.57 -12.51
C VAL A 292 22.11 -0.47 -14.01
N ASN A 293 21.50 -1.42 -14.72
CA ASN A 293 21.25 -1.38 -16.14
C ASN A 293 20.17 -0.34 -16.34
N THR A 294 20.49 0.95 -16.19
CA THR A 294 19.66 2.01 -16.72
C THR A 294 19.67 1.84 -18.23
N ILE A 295 18.60 1.22 -18.72
CA ILE A 295 18.33 1.13 -20.14
C ILE A 295 17.55 2.40 -20.47
N GLU A 296 18.25 3.37 -21.04
CA GLU A 296 17.64 4.53 -21.66
C GLU A 296 17.29 4.14 -23.09
N LEU A 297 15.99 4.13 -23.41
CA LEU A 297 15.53 3.86 -24.77
C LEU A 297 14.90 5.10 -25.35
N THR A 298 15.14 5.36 -26.63
CA THR A 298 14.41 6.38 -27.39
C THR A 298 13.56 5.68 -28.45
N ALA A 299 12.29 6.07 -28.56
CA ALA A 299 11.35 5.51 -29.54
C ALA A 299 10.46 6.61 -30.16
N VAL A 300 9.76 6.25 -31.25
CA VAL A 300 8.69 7.05 -31.86
C VAL A 300 7.34 6.58 -31.31
N ASP A 301 6.44 7.52 -31.03
CA ASP A 301 5.02 7.18 -30.74
C ASP A 301 4.28 6.91 -32.06
N MET A 302 3.80 5.67 -32.23
CA MET A 302 3.10 5.24 -33.44
C MET A 302 1.71 5.88 -33.58
N SER A 303 1.11 6.43 -32.52
CA SER A 303 -0.22 7.08 -32.61
C SER A 303 -0.23 8.35 -33.48
N MET A 304 0.93 8.80 -33.95
CA MET A 304 1.07 9.90 -34.92
C MET A 304 0.93 9.45 -36.37
N MET A 305 1.01 8.13 -36.63
CA MET A 305 1.01 7.52 -37.96
C MET A 305 -0.07 6.45 -38.13
N ASP A 306 -0.47 5.79 -37.04
CA ASP A 306 -1.52 4.78 -36.99
C ASP A 306 -2.64 5.26 -36.06
N VAL A 307 -3.88 5.25 -36.56
CA VAL A 307 -5.07 5.72 -35.82
C VAL A 307 -5.59 4.70 -34.81
N ASP A 308 -5.22 3.43 -34.97
CA ASP A 308 -5.61 2.34 -34.06
C ASP A 308 -4.60 2.17 -32.91
N ALA A 309 -3.46 2.85 -32.96
CA ALA A 309 -2.45 2.84 -31.90
C ALA A 309 -2.81 3.80 -30.75
N GLU A 310 -2.80 3.30 -29.52
CA GLU A 310 -3.01 4.11 -28.33
C GLU A 310 -1.93 5.20 -28.19
N LYS A 311 -2.36 6.44 -27.93
CA LYS A 311 -1.49 7.60 -27.65
C LYS A 311 -0.62 7.33 -26.43
N ILE A 312 0.67 7.60 -26.51
CA ILE A 312 1.57 7.46 -25.36
C ILE A 312 1.53 8.71 -24.48
N LYS A 313 1.43 8.53 -23.17
CA LYS A 313 1.43 9.63 -22.17
C LYS A 313 2.63 9.52 -21.22
N ILE A 314 3.01 10.65 -20.64
CA ILE A 314 4.10 10.73 -19.66
C ILE A 314 3.71 9.92 -18.40
N GLY A 315 4.57 9.00 -17.98
CA GLY A 315 4.26 8.06 -16.90
C GLY A 315 3.51 6.79 -17.31
N ASP A 316 3.26 6.54 -18.59
CA ASP A 316 2.75 5.23 -19.04
C ASP A 316 3.80 4.13 -18.85
N TRP A 317 3.35 2.92 -18.52
CA TRP A 317 4.15 1.69 -18.64
C TRP A 317 3.99 1.08 -20.04
N ILE A 318 5.10 0.86 -20.74
CA ILE A 318 5.11 0.37 -22.13
C ILE A 318 5.98 -0.88 -22.25
N ARG A 319 5.48 -1.89 -22.96
CA ARG A 319 6.26 -3.10 -23.22
C ARG A 319 7.32 -2.84 -24.27
N VAL A 320 8.58 -3.13 -23.94
CA VAL A 320 9.71 -3.10 -24.87
C VAL A 320 10.15 -4.51 -25.19
N VAL A 321 10.23 -4.84 -26.48
CA VAL A 321 10.74 -6.12 -27.00
C VAL A 321 11.96 -5.88 -27.88
N SER A 322 13.12 -6.40 -27.47
CA SER A 322 14.35 -6.40 -28.24
C SER A 322 15.09 -7.72 -28.07
N THR A 323 14.77 -8.68 -28.96
CA THR A 323 15.38 -10.02 -28.98
C THR A 323 16.92 -9.99 -29.05
N PRO A 324 17.59 -9.14 -29.86
CA PRO A 324 19.06 -9.09 -29.90
C PRO A 324 19.71 -8.68 -28.57
N HIS A 325 18.97 -7.97 -27.71
CA HIS A 325 19.44 -7.48 -26.41
C HIS A 325 18.88 -8.30 -25.22
N GLY A 326 18.14 -9.39 -25.48
CA GLY A 326 17.52 -10.22 -24.45
C GLY A 326 16.43 -9.48 -23.64
N LEU A 327 15.71 -8.55 -24.28
CA LEU A 327 14.77 -7.66 -23.60
C LEU A 327 13.32 -7.97 -23.97
N ASP A 328 12.50 -8.29 -22.98
CA ASP A 328 11.03 -8.30 -23.07
C ASP A 328 10.46 -7.95 -21.69
N ARG A 329 10.13 -6.67 -21.46
CA ARG A 329 9.59 -6.17 -20.17
C ARG A 329 8.91 -4.81 -20.30
N LEU A 330 8.15 -4.41 -19.29
CA LEU A 330 7.59 -3.06 -19.17
C LEU A 330 8.65 -2.04 -18.76
N PHE A 331 8.54 -0.83 -19.30
CA PHE A 331 9.32 0.36 -18.93
C PHE A 331 8.42 1.57 -18.79
N LEU A 332 8.70 2.41 -17.81
CA LEU A 332 8.00 3.68 -17.60
C LEU A 332 8.50 4.74 -18.59
N VAL A 333 7.58 5.50 -19.20
CA VAL A 333 7.90 6.73 -19.97
C VAL A 333 8.37 7.80 -18.99
N SER A 334 9.67 8.12 -19.01
CA SER A 334 10.27 9.10 -18.11
C SER A 334 10.39 10.50 -18.68
N LYS A 335 10.47 10.61 -20.02
CA LYS A 335 10.50 11.88 -20.75
C LYS A 335 9.76 11.79 -22.08
N MET A 336 9.19 12.89 -22.55
CA MET A 336 8.70 13.07 -23.91
C MET A 336 9.21 14.40 -24.47
N ASP A 337 9.86 14.38 -25.64
CA ASP A 337 10.17 15.56 -26.46
C ASP A 337 9.22 15.57 -27.66
N ILE A 338 8.35 16.57 -27.73
CA ILE A 338 7.27 16.70 -28.72
C ILE A 338 7.55 17.92 -29.60
N ASP A 339 7.58 17.72 -30.91
CA ASP A 339 7.67 18.77 -31.94
C ASP A 339 6.26 18.98 -32.51
N LEU A 340 5.57 20.03 -32.05
CA LEU A 340 4.15 20.22 -32.35
C LEU A 340 3.92 20.53 -33.84
N ALA A 341 4.92 21.12 -34.51
CA ALA A 341 4.88 21.40 -35.94
C ALA A 341 5.25 20.18 -36.79
N ASN A 342 6.08 19.26 -36.27
CA ASN A 342 6.51 18.05 -36.97
C ASN A 342 6.40 16.81 -36.07
N PRO A 343 5.19 16.27 -35.82
CA PRO A 343 5.00 15.18 -34.86
C PRO A 343 5.80 13.89 -35.12
N GLY A 344 6.26 13.66 -36.37
CA GLY A 344 7.19 12.58 -36.70
C GLY A 344 8.59 12.71 -36.09
N ASN A 345 8.95 13.88 -35.55
CA ASN A 345 10.17 14.11 -34.78
C ASN A 345 10.01 13.78 -33.28
N ASN A 346 8.80 13.43 -32.82
CA ASN A 346 8.53 13.13 -31.41
C ASN A 346 9.41 11.99 -30.91
N LYS A 347 9.93 12.15 -29.69
CA LYS A 347 10.78 11.17 -29.02
C LYS A 347 10.26 10.91 -27.62
N ILE A 348 10.06 9.65 -27.30
CA ILE A 348 9.79 9.21 -25.92
C ILE A 348 11.05 8.56 -25.35
N THR A 349 11.41 8.94 -24.13
CA THR A 349 12.49 8.29 -23.39
C THR A 349 11.91 7.35 -22.35
N LEU A 350 12.27 6.08 -22.45
CA LEU A 350 11.86 5.04 -21.51
C LEU A 350 12.97 4.71 -20.50
N GLY A 351 12.54 4.20 -19.35
CA GLY A 351 13.43 3.81 -18.26
C GLY A 351 13.87 5.00 -17.43
N SER A 352 14.62 4.74 -16.35
CA SER A 352 15.18 5.80 -15.52
C SER A 352 16.28 6.54 -16.28
N THR A 353 15.89 7.66 -16.90
CA THR A 353 16.81 8.76 -17.22
C THR A 353 17.62 9.10 -15.97
N PHE A 354 18.88 9.50 -16.16
CA PHE A 354 19.85 9.73 -15.09
C PHE A 354 19.21 10.42 -13.87
N GLN A 355 19.03 9.66 -12.79
CA GLN A 355 18.98 10.25 -11.46
C GLN A 355 20.34 10.92 -11.26
N THR A 356 20.33 12.26 -11.15
CA THR A 356 21.49 12.99 -10.64
C THR A 356 21.86 12.42 -9.27
N LEU A 357 23.14 12.51 -8.91
CA LEU A 357 23.82 11.70 -7.87
C LEU A 357 23.24 11.76 -6.43
N THR A 358 22.11 12.44 -6.23
CA THR A 358 21.44 12.70 -4.95
C THR A 358 20.11 11.95 -4.79
N GLU A 359 19.56 11.34 -5.84
CA GLU A 359 18.17 10.81 -5.87
C GLU A 359 18.05 9.27 -5.91
N SER A 360 19.13 8.54 -6.22
CA SER A 360 19.06 7.08 -6.44
C SER A 360 18.92 6.23 -5.17
N ASN A 361 19.30 6.76 -4.01
CA ASN A 361 19.40 6.02 -2.74
C ASN A 361 18.04 5.59 -2.12
N ASN A 362 16.90 5.82 -2.79
CA ASN A 362 15.59 5.82 -2.14
C ASN A 362 14.48 5.03 -2.86
N LYS A 363 14.65 4.62 -4.12
CA LYS A 363 13.60 3.85 -4.81
C LYS A 363 13.44 2.44 -4.24
N SER A 364 14.55 1.83 -3.83
CA SER A 364 14.59 0.50 -3.21
C SER A 364 14.35 0.50 -1.70
N LYS A 365 14.48 1.65 -1.02
CA LYS A 365 14.11 1.79 0.39
C LYS A 365 12.65 1.37 0.61
N ASN A 366 11.75 1.74 -0.29
CA ASN A 366 10.31 1.52 -0.07
C ASN A 366 9.85 0.08 -0.29
N ASP A 367 10.29 -0.55 -1.39
CA ASP A 367 9.89 -1.93 -1.73
C ASP A 367 10.42 -2.95 -0.71
N ILE A 368 11.49 -2.56 0.02
CA ILE A 368 12.10 -3.31 1.10
C ILE A 368 11.50 -2.92 2.47
N SER A 369 11.27 -1.63 2.78
CA SER A 369 10.58 -1.20 4.01
C SER A 369 9.20 -1.84 4.16
N ALA A 370 8.41 -1.91 3.08
CA ALA A 370 7.10 -2.56 3.10
C ALA A 370 7.16 -4.06 3.48
N ARG A 371 8.25 -4.76 3.12
CA ARG A 371 8.48 -6.18 3.44
C ARG A 371 9.11 -6.39 4.81
N ILE A 372 10.02 -5.51 5.23
CA ILE A 372 10.69 -5.58 6.52
C ILE A 372 9.74 -5.17 7.66
N GLU A 373 8.86 -4.20 7.44
CA GLU A 373 7.90 -3.82 8.47
C GLU A 373 6.85 -4.89 8.74
N GLN A 374 6.49 -5.73 7.77
CA GLN A 374 5.62 -6.88 8.05
C GLN A 374 6.27 -7.86 9.05
N ILE A 375 7.60 -7.83 9.19
CA ILE A 375 8.37 -8.60 10.18
C ILE A 375 8.55 -7.79 11.48
N ALA A 376 8.87 -6.49 11.40
CA ALA A 376 9.06 -5.61 12.56
C ALA A 376 7.76 -5.27 13.33
N ARG A 377 6.59 -5.32 12.67
CA ARG A 377 5.26 -5.10 13.27
C ARG A 377 4.86 -6.16 14.30
N SER A 378 5.62 -7.25 14.44
CA SER A 378 5.38 -8.29 15.43
C SER A 378 5.86 -7.94 16.86
N THR A 379 6.35 -6.71 17.12
CA THR A 379 6.91 -6.34 18.44
C THR A 379 6.46 -4.98 19.01
N ASN A 380 7.29 -3.92 18.97
CA ASN A 380 7.41 -3.00 20.13
C ASN A 380 7.03 -1.50 19.92
N THR A 381 6.49 -1.09 18.77
CA THR A 381 6.37 0.35 18.41
C THR A 381 5.60 1.19 19.43
N ARG A 382 4.44 0.71 19.91
CA ARG A 382 3.59 1.47 20.85
C ARG A 382 4.19 1.62 22.25
N ILE A 383 5.10 0.73 22.64
CA ILE A 383 5.84 0.79 23.90
C ILE A 383 6.96 1.83 23.77
N ASN A 384 7.75 1.74 22.71
CA ASN A 384 8.87 2.65 22.50
C ASN A 384 8.37 4.11 22.41
N GLN A 385 7.27 4.37 21.70
CA GLN A 385 6.62 5.69 21.69
C GLN A 385 6.09 6.12 23.07
N ALA A 386 5.49 5.22 23.85
CA ALA A 386 5.04 5.54 25.21
C ALA A 386 6.21 5.80 26.18
N VAL A 387 7.33 5.09 26.02
CA VAL A 387 8.58 5.27 26.76
C VAL A 387 9.26 6.59 26.38
N GLU A 388 9.33 6.94 25.10
CA GLU A 388 9.88 8.22 24.61
C GLU A 388 9.01 9.39 25.09
N HIS A 389 7.68 9.32 24.98
CA HIS A 389 6.76 10.34 25.47
C HIS A 389 6.84 10.50 27.00
N ALA A 390 6.91 9.40 27.75
CA ALA A 390 7.14 9.45 29.20
C ALA A 390 8.52 10.04 29.54
N THR A 391 9.55 9.72 28.77
CA THR A 391 10.90 10.29 28.95
C THR A 391 10.87 11.79 28.70
N GLN A 392 10.30 12.27 27.58
CA GLN A 392 10.17 13.69 27.27
C GLN A 392 9.38 14.47 28.33
N LEU A 393 8.28 13.91 28.86
CA LEU A 393 7.52 14.52 29.95
C LEU A 393 8.35 14.66 31.24
N ILE A 394 9.24 13.70 31.52
CA ILE A 394 10.08 13.67 32.73
C ILE A 394 11.33 14.55 32.57
N THR A 395 11.98 14.55 31.40
CA THR A 395 13.27 15.23 31.18
C THR A 395 13.15 16.61 30.51
N GLY A 396 12.01 16.94 29.91
CA GLY A 396 11.78 18.19 29.17
C GLY A 396 11.04 19.29 29.94
N GLY A 397 10.64 19.05 31.18
CA GLY A 397 9.92 20.03 32.00
C GLY A 397 10.83 21.15 32.55
N LEU A 398 10.27 22.37 32.71
CA LEU A 398 10.96 23.54 33.30
C LEU A 398 11.17 23.44 34.83
N GLY A 399 11.27 22.23 35.38
CA GLY A 399 11.28 21.96 36.81
C GLY A 399 9.89 21.91 37.46
N GLY A 400 9.88 21.74 38.78
CA GLY A 400 8.68 21.68 39.62
C GLY A 400 9.02 21.84 41.10
N TYR A 401 8.00 21.88 41.96
CA TYR A 401 8.15 22.11 43.40
C TYR A 401 8.07 20.80 44.17
N VAL A 402 8.95 20.62 45.15
CA VAL A 402 8.90 19.50 46.10
C VAL A 402 8.65 20.04 47.50
N ILE A 403 7.55 19.60 48.12
CA ILE A 403 7.17 20.00 49.48
C ILE A 403 7.07 18.76 50.37
N LEU A 404 7.67 18.86 51.55
CA LEU A 404 7.40 17.95 52.67
C LEU A 404 6.21 18.52 53.44
N ASP A 405 5.01 17.97 53.20
CA ASP A 405 3.80 18.44 53.85
C ASP A 405 3.75 17.92 55.28
N LEU A 406 3.58 18.83 56.24
CA LEU A 406 3.54 18.53 57.67
C LEU A 406 2.08 18.54 58.16
N ALA A 407 1.78 17.69 59.14
CA ALA A 407 0.55 17.77 59.91
C ALA A 407 0.63 18.89 60.97
N ASP A 408 -0.50 19.23 61.59
CA ASP A 408 -0.61 20.35 62.56
C ASP A 408 0.28 20.20 63.80
N ASP A 409 0.68 18.97 64.13
CA ASP A 409 1.61 18.62 65.22
C ASP A 409 3.09 18.56 64.76
N GLY A 410 3.37 18.90 63.50
CA GLY A 410 4.70 19.00 62.90
C GLY A 410 5.27 17.70 62.33
N HIS A 411 4.58 16.55 62.36
CA HIS A 411 5.09 15.33 61.72
C HIS A 411 4.86 15.34 60.20
N PRO A 412 5.76 14.78 59.37
CA PRO A 412 5.53 14.69 57.93
C PRO A 412 4.37 13.75 57.58
N GLN A 413 3.38 14.27 56.85
CA GLN A 413 2.21 13.50 56.40
C GLN A 413 2.30 13.08 54.93
N ALA A 414 2.98 13.86 54.07
CA ALA A 414 3.15 13.54 52.66
C ALA A 414 4.41 14.18 52.06
N ILE A 415 4.92 13.60 50.98
CA ILE A 415 5.77 14.30 50.00
C ILE A 415 4.89 14.65 48.81
N LEU A 416 4.94 15.92 48.37
CA LEU A 416 4.21 16.45 47.22
C LEU A 416 5.20 16.93 46.16
N ILE A 417 5.04 16.45 44.92
CA ILE A 417 5.75 16.97 43.73
C ILE A 417 4.70 17.67 42.86
N MET A 418 4.90 18.95 42.56
CA MET A 418 3.82 19.85 42.09
C MET A 418 4.25 20.84 41.00
N ASP A 419 3.28 21.33 40.24
CA ASP A 419 3.43 22.36 39.20
C ASP A 419 3.35 23.82 39.73
N ALA A 420 2.95 24.03 40.99
CA ALA A 420 2.87 25.34 41.64
C ALA A 420 3.51 25.35 43.03
N PRO A 421 3.97 26.53 43.55
CA PRO A 421 4.62 26.62 44.86
C PRO A 421 3.67 26.48 46.05
N ASP A 422 2.36 26.69 45.85
CA ASP A 422 1.31 26.48 46.86
C ASP A 422 0.50 25.23 46.50
N LYS A 423 0.40 24.29 47.44
CA LYS A 423 -0.33 23.02 47.27
C LYS A 423 -1.83 23.19 46.98
N ASN A 424 -2.40 24.35 47.30
CA ASN A 424 -3.79 24.71 47.02
C ASN A 424 -3.99 25.31 45.61
N GLN A 425 -2.89 25.70 44.94
CA GLN A 425 -2.89 26.26 43.58
C GLN A 425 -2.36 25.27 42.54
N ALA A 426 -1.66 24.21 42.98
CA ALA A 426 -1.16 23.16 42.12
C ALA A 426 -2.30 22.33 41.48
N THR A 427 -2.14 21.98 40.21
CA THR A 427 -3.11 21.14 39.47
C THR A 427 -2.56 19.75 39.21
N ASN A 428 -1.29 19.64 38.85
CA ASN A 428 -0.59 18.38 38.68
C ASN A 428 0.19 18.06 39.96
N ILE A 429 -0.19 16.99 40.65
CA ILE A 429 0.40 16.59 41.94
C ILE A 429 0.69 15.09 41.93
N ILE A 430 1.95 14.75 42.23
CA ILE A 430 2.33 13.42 42.69
C ILE A 430 2.37 13.47 44.22
N GLN A 431 1.50 12.70 44.88
CA GLN A 431 1.49 12.58 46.34
C GLN A 431 2.01 11.21 46.76
N ILE A 432 2.95 11.21 47.71
CA ILE A 432 3.45 10.01 48.39
C ILE A 432 3.12 10.14 49.89
N ASN A 433 2.36 9.21 50.44
CA ASN A 433 2.02 9.17 51.87
C ASN A 433 1.94 7.73 52.40
N LYS A 434 1.63 7.55 53.69
CA LYS A 434 1.58 6.22 54.35
C LYS A 434 0.56 5.22 53.75
N ASN A 435 -0.36 5.69 52.90
CA ASN A 435 -1.39 4.87 52.25
C ASN A 435 -1.05 4.52 50.79
N GLY A 436 -0.02 5.12 50.19
CA GLY A 436 0.40 4.84 48.81
C GLY A 436 0.99 6.03 48.05
N ILE A 437 1.07 5.84 46.73
CA ILE A 437 1.49 6.86 45.74
C ILE A 437 0.31 7.12 44.79
N GLY A 438 -0.03 8.39 44.57
CA GLY A 438 -1.11 8.79 43.67
C GLY A 438 -0.71 9.95 42.75
N PHE A 439 -1.25 9.92 41.53
CA PHE A 439 -1.10 10.97 40.52
C PHE A 439 -2.44 11.68 40.29
N SER A 440 -2.48 12.99 40.49
CA SER A 440 -3.65 13.86 40.28
C SER A 440 -3.33 14.94 39.25
N THR A 441 -4.30 15.26 38.39
CA THR A 441 -4.27 16.37 37.43
C THR A 441 -5.37 17.41 37.73
N SER A 442 -5.92 17.37 38.95
CA SER A 442 -6.99 18.26 39.44
C SER A 442 -6.73 18.78 40.86
N GLY A 443 -5.46 18.79 41.28
CA GLY A 443 -4.98 19.28 42.58
C GLY A 443 -5.09 18.28 43.72
N ILE A 444 -4.82 18.75 44.94
CA ILE A 444 -4.53 17.91 46.12
C ILE A 444 -5.73 17.09 46.63
N ALA A 445 -6.95 17.51 46.32
CA ALA A 445 -8.17 16.77 46.63
C ALA A 445 -8.39 15.54 45.72
N GLY A 446 -7.56 15.36 44.68
CA GLY A 446 -7.75 14.31 43.67
C GLY A 446 -8.87 14.63 42.67
N PRO A 447 -9.46 13.62 42.00
CA PRO A 447 -9.26 12.18 42.20
C PRO A 447 -7.91 11.66 41.66
N TYR A 448 -7.33 10.71 42.40
CA TYR A 448 -6.11 10.01 42.02
C TYR A 448 -6.43 8.80 41.13
N ARG A 449 -6.56 9.04 39.81
CA ARG A 449 -6.98 8.03 38.81
C ARG A 449 -5.91 7.00 38.46
N SER A 450 -4.65 7.36 38.69
CA SER A 450 -3.53 6.40 38.69
C SER A 450 -2.97 6.38 40.10
N ALA A 451 -2.93 5.21 40.72
CA ALA A 451 -2.47 5.05 42.10
C ALA A 451 -1.96 3.64 42.39
N TRP A 452 -0.96 3.56 43.26
CA TRP A 452 -0.53 2.31 43.90
C TRP A 452 -0.73 2.46 45.41
N THR A 453 -1.70 1.72 45.95
CA THR A 453 -2.11 1.81 47.36
C THR A 453 -1.50 0.67 48.20
N ILE A 454 -1.34 0.94 49.50
CA ILE A 454 -0.65 0.05 50.45
C ILE A 454 -1.39 -1.28 50.72
N ASP A 455 -2.68 -1.35 50.36
CA ASP A 455 -3.48 -2.58 50.38
C ASP A 455 -3.21 -3.51 49.19
N GLY A 456 -2.27 -3.13 48.30
CA GLY A 456 -1.81 -3.93 47.17
C GLY A 456 -2.53 -3.65 45.85
N ASN A 457 -3.50 -2.72 45.83
CA ASN A 457 -4.20 -2.36 44.60
C ASN A 457 -3.36 -1.42 43.72
N PHE A 458 -3.33 -1.72 42.41
CA PHE A 458 -2.87 -0.81 41.37
C PHE A 458 -4.08 -0.36 40.56
N VAL A 459 -4.42 0.93 40.64
CA VAL A 459 -5.55 1.54 39.96
C VAL A 459 -5.02 2.33 38.77
N ALA A 460 -5.54 2.05 37.57
CA ALA A 460 -5.21 2.79 36.36
C ALA A 460 -6.39 2.72 35.36
N ASP A 461 -6.74 3.86 34.76
CA ASP A 461 -7.74 3.91 33.67
C ASP A 461 -7.18 3.25 32.38
N PHE A 462 -5.85 3.28 32.18
CA PHE A 462 -5.16 2.64 31.05
C PHE A 462 -3.78 2.11 31.45
N VAL A 463 -3.37 0.98 30.88
CA VAL A 463 -2.00 0.43 31.00
C VAL A 463 -1.44 0.18 29.60
N THR A 464 -0.31 0.82 29.26
CA THR A 464 0.45 0.52 28.04
C THR A 464 1.68 -0.30 28.44
N ALA A 465 1.71 -1.56 28.00
CA ALA A 465 2.79 -2.51 28.26
C ALA A 465 3.10 -3.31 26.98
N GLY A 466 4.35 -3.79 26.84
CA GLY A 466 4.76 -4.60 25.67
C GLY A 466 4.59 -6.09 25.86
N THR A 467 4.78 -6.56 27.08
CA THR A 467 4.41 -7.92 27.48
C THR A 467 3.90 -7.82 28.90
N MET A 468 2.78 -8.47 29.16
CA MET A 468 2.20 -8.59 30.50
C MET A 468 2.04 -10.07 30.80
N LEU A 469 2.82 -10.58 31.75
CA LEU A 469 2.57 -11.91 32.31
C LEU A 469 1.37 -11.80 33.26
N ALA A 470 0.34 -12.58 33.01
CA ALA A 470 -0.88 -12.60 33.80
C ALA A 470 -1.38 -14.03 34.01
N ASP A 471 -1.32 -14.53 35.25
CA ASP A 471 -1.85 -15.85 35.58
C ASP A 471 -3.38 -15.91 35.50
N ARG A 472 -4.05 -14.79 35.83
CA ARG A 472 -5.51 -14.70 35.92
C ARG A 472 -5.99 -13.29 35.57
N ILE A 473 -6.96 -13.20 34.67
CA ILE A 473 -7.73 -11.98 34.38
C ILE A 473 -9.17 -12.25 34.83
N LEU A 474 -9.75 -11.41 35.70
CA LEU A 474 -11.05 -11.65 36.34
C LEU A 474 -12.06 -10.56 35.95
N GLY A 475 -13.17 -10.97 35.32
CA GLY A 475 -14.30 -10.09 34.95
C GLY A 475 -14.09 -9.28 33.66
N GLY A 476 -15.05 -8.40 33.37
CA GLY A 476 -14.96 -7.42 32.28
C GLY A 476 -15.17 -7.98 30.86
N THR A 477 -14.55 -7.32 29.88
CA THR A 477 -14.56 -7.72 28.46
C THR A 477 -13.16 -7.52 27.89
N LEU A 478 -12.52 -8.60 27.43
CA LEU A 478 -11.28 -8.51 26.67
C LEU A 478 -11.61 -8.09 25.23
N ARG A 479 -11.15 -6.91 24.81
CA ARG A 479 -11.32 -6.40 23.45
C ARG A 479 -9.98 -6.41 22.72
N LEU A 480 -9.94 -7.13 21.61
CA LEU A 480 -8.81 -7.24 20.68
C LEU A 480 -9.34 -6.79 19.31
N GLY A 481 -8.59 -5.96 18.57
CA GLY A 481 -9.10 -5.41 17.31
C GLY A 481 -9.83 -4.06 17.45
N GLY A 482 -10.20 -3.48 16.30
CA GLY A 482 -10.88 -2.18 16.17
C GLY A 482 -10.09 -1.20 15.30
N LYS A 483 -10.73 -0.15 14.77
CA LYS A 483 -9.96 0.89 14.05
C LYS A 483 -9.09 1.65 15.07
N ASP A 484 -7.82 1.84 14.74
CA ASP A 484 -6.70 2.27 15.61
C ASP A 484 -6.35 1.30 16.77
N ASN A 485 -6.76 0.03 16.64
CA ASN A 485 -6.14 -1.15 17.26
C ASN A 485 -6.39 -2.39 16.39
N GLY A 486 -6.08 -2.32 15.09
CA GLY A 486 -6.62 -3.19 14.03
C GLY A 486 -6.28 -4.68 14.14
N ASN A 487 -7.28 -5.54 13.89
CA ASN A 487 -7.14 -7.00 13.71
C ASN A 487 -6.39 -7.75 14.82
N GLY A 488 -6.54 -7.31 16.08
CA GLY A 488 -5.96 -7.98 17.23
C GLY A 488 -6.34 -9.46 17.33
N VAL A 489 -5.38 -10.28 17.75
CA VAL A 489 -5.45 -11.74 17.76
C VAL A 489 -5.37 -12.27 19.19
N LEU A 490 -6.21 -13.24 19.54
CA LEU A 490 -5.96 -14.11 20.69
C LEU A 490 -5.30 -15.40 20.17
N GLU A 491 -4.07 -15.68 20.59
CA GLU A 491 -3.42 -16.96 20.31
C GLU A 491 -3.40 -17.85 21.54
N VAL A 492 -3.60 -19.16 21.32
CA VAL A 492 -3.32 -20.21 22.31
C VAL A 492 -2.22 -21.09 21.73
N GLN A 493 -1.13 -21.26 22.48
CA GLN A 493 0.02 -22.08 22.11
C GLN A 493 0.13 -23.31 23.01
N ASP A 494 0.71 -24.41 22.51
CA ASP A 494 1.07 -25.55 23.35
C ASP A 494 2.50 -25.42 23.93
N ALA A 495 2.93 -26.41 24.72
CA ALA A 495 4.22 -26.39 25.41
C ALA A 495 5.46 -26.32 24.49
N THR A 496 5.29 -26.44 23.16
CA THR A 496 6.36 -26.26 22.17
C THR A 496 6.38 -24.85 21.55
N GLY A 497 5.44 -23.97 21.92
CA GLY A 497 5.21 -22.67 21.27
C GLY A 497 4.35 -22.75 20.00
N ALA A 498 3.89 -23.95 19.61
CA ALA A 498 3.05 -24.11 18.43
C ALA A 498 1.62 -23.57 18.70
N VAL A 499 1.14 -22.65 17.86
CA VAL A 499 -0.22 -22.09 17.93
C VAL A 499 -1.25 -23.18 17.63
N ILE A 500 -2.11 -23.49 18.61
CA ILE A 500 -3.17 -24.51 18.55
C ILE A 500 -4.57 -23.92 18.32
N ALA A 501 -4.79 -22.65 18.66
CA ALA A 501 -6.01 -21.91 18.36
C ALA A 501 -5.73 -20.42 18.11
N THR A 502 -6.48 -19.78 17.21
CA THR A 502 -6.51 -18.32 17.03
C THR A 502 -7.95 -17.81 17.03
N LEU A 503 -8.16 -16.61 17.57
CA LEU A 503 -9.34 -15.79 17.34
C LEU A 503 -8.89 -14.46 16.74
N ASP A 504 -9.25 -14.21 15.48
CA ASP A 504 -8.84 -13.04 14.71
C ASP A 504 -10.01 -12.50 13.84
N ILE A 505 -9.74 -11.59 12.90
CA ILE A 505 -10.75 -11.00 12.00
C ILE A 505 -11.52 -12.05 11.17
N ASN A 506 -10.95 -13.22 10.93
CA ASN A 506 -11.58 -14.33 10.20
C ASN A 506 -12.41 -15.25 11.11
N GLY A 507 -12.48 -14.96 12.41
CA GLY A 507 -13.18 -15.76 13.42
C GLY A 507 -12.26 -16.71 14.18
N LEU A 508 -12.83 -17.83 14.64
CA LEU A 508 -12.13 -18.84 15.45
C LEU A 508 -11.53 -19.94 14.56
N THR A 509 -10.21 -20.10 14.61
CA THR A 509 -9.51 -21.24 14.00
C THR A 509 -8.99 -22.16 15.11
N LEU A 510 -9.38 -23.44 15.08
CA LEU A 510 -8.83 -24.48 15.95
C LEU A 510 -7.98 -25.47 15.14
N LYS A 511 -6.67 -25.51 15.42
CA LYS A 511 -5.71 -26.43 14.78
C LYS A 511 -5.57 -27.76 15.54
N LYS A 512 -5.78 -27.74 16.86
CA LYS A 512 -5.62 -28.91 17.75
C LYS A 512 -6.50 -28.74 19.00
N GLY A 513 -7.36 -29.71 19.28
CA GLY A 513 -8.30 -29.69 20.41
C GLY A 513 -9.68 -30.21 20.02
N ILE A 514 -10.66 -30.03 20.91
CA ILE A 514 -12.07 -30.39 20.68
C ILE A 514 -12.94 -29.18 21.07
N LEU A 515 -13.86 -28.78 20.19
CA LEU A 515 -14.97 -27.89 20.54
C LEU A 515 -16.12 -28.74 21.09
N SER A 516 -16.41 -28.60 22.38
CA SER A 516 -17.46 -29.36 23.08
C SER A 516 -18.47 -28.44 23.75
N GLY A 517 -19.76 -28.62 23.45
CA GLY A 517 -20.87 -27.88 24.03
C GLY A 517 -22.21 -28.54 23.67
N ILE A 518 -23.31 -28.06 24.25
CA ILE A 518 -24.66 -28.64 24.04
C ILE A 518 -25.20 -28.30 22.63
N GLU A 519 -24.84 -27.15 22.08
CA GLU A 519 -25.39 -26.65 20.81
C GLU A 519 -24.41 -25.71 20.10
N ILE A 520 -24.31 -25.81 18.77
CA ILE A 520 -23.62 -24.84 17.90
C ILE A 520 -24.69 -24.26 16.97
N ARG A 521 -25.05 -22.99 17.16
CA ARG A 521 -26.03 -22.29 16.32
C ARG A 521 -25.34 -21.55 15.19
N LEU A 522 -25.88 -21.66 13.99
CA LEU A 522 -25.52 -20.87 12.84
C LEU A 522 -26.61 -19.82 12.63
N GLN A 523 -26.22 -18.54 12.58
CA GLN A 523 -27.16 -17.45 12.37
C GLN A 523 -27.27 -17.16 10.88
N ASP A 524 -28.48 -17.22 10.33
CA ASP A 524 -28.73 -16.85 8.94
C ASP A 524 -28.78 -15.32 8.81
N ASP A 525 -27.85 -14.76 8.06
CA ASP A 525 -27.77 -13.33 7.70
C ASP A 525 -28.52 -13.03 6.38
N GLY A 526 -29.21 -14.02 5.81
CA GLY A 526 -29.83 -13.97 4.49
C GLY A 526 -28.91 -14.45 3.36
N LYS A 527 -27.70 -14.93 3.66
CA LYS A 527 -26.73 -15.47 2.68
C LYS A 527 -26.31 -16.91 2.98
N SER A 528 -27.29 -17.79 3.22
CA SER A 528 -27.13 -19.25 3.21
C SER A 528 -25.90 -19.76 3.99
N GLY A 529 -26.01 -19.79 5.32
CA GLY A 529 -24.94 -20.29 6.20
C GLY A 529 -24.51 -21.72 5.85
N LYS A 530 -23.33 -21.88 5.25
CA LYS A 530 -22.77 -23.20 4.91
C LYS A 530 -22.07 -23.83 6.10
N PHE A 531 -22.67 -24.88 6.67
CA PHE A 531 -21.95 -25.80 7.55
C PHE A 531 -21.26 -26.87 6.71
N SER A 532 -19.94 -26.92 6.75
CA SER A 532 -19.16 -27.99 6.13
C SER A 532 -18.12 -28.54 7.10
N VAL A 533 -18.40 -29.72 7.66
CA VAL A 533 -17.35 -30.53 8.28
C VAL A 533 -16.59 -31.19 7.13
N SER A 534 -15.27 -31.04 7.05
CA SER A 534 -14.44 -31.74 6.07
C SER A 534 -13.30 -32.48 6.75
N SER A 535 -13.14 -33.75 6.38
CA SER A 535 -11.96 -34.56 6.74
C SER A 535 -10.86 -34.36 5.70
N PRO A 536 -9.56 -34.36 6.08
CA PRO A 536 -8.44 -34.48 5.15
C PRO A 536 -8.55 -35.70 4.22
N THR A 537 -9.34 -36.70 4.58
CA THR A 537 -9.64 -37.90 3.77
C THR A 537 -10.81 -37.72 2.78
N GLY A 538 -11.20 -36.49 2.44
CA GLY A 538 -12.20 -36.19 1.41
C GLY A 538 -13.64 -36.59 1.75
N SER A 539 -13.97 -36.75 3.03
CA SER A 539 -15.35 -36.98 3.51
C SER A 539 -15.89 -35.71 4.14
N SER A 540 -17.12 -35.30 3.81
CA SER A 540 -17.75 -34.14 4.42
C SER A 540 -19.19 -34.37 4.87
N VAL A 541 -19.65 -33.53 5.80
CA VAL A 541 -21.05 -33.41 6.18
C VAL A 541 -21.48 -31.99 5.83
N GLU A 542 -22.52 -31.86 4.99
CA GLU A 542 -23.12 -30.60 4.57
C GLU A 542 -24.58 -30.55 5.04
N ILE A 543 -25.01 -29.38 5.53
CA ILE A 543 -26.42 -29.11 5.83
C ILE A 543 -26.96 -28.15 4.76
N LEU A 544 -28.00 -28.57 4.04
CA LEU A 544 -28.62 -27.82 2.95
C LEU A 544 -30.10 -27.58 3.29
N GLY A 545 -30.42 -26.38 3.79
CA GLY A 545 -31.74 -26.07 4.33
C GLY A 545 -32.06 -26.98 5.53
N SER A 546 -33.17 -27.71 5.45
CA SER A 546 -33.60 -28.68 6.48
C SER A 546 -33.06 -30.10 6.28
N ARG A 547 -32.02 -30.31 5.47
CA ARG A 547 -31.48 -31.64 5.16
C ARG A 547 -30.01 -31.77 5.55
N ILE A 548 -29.67 -32.87 6.23
CA ILE A 548 -28.29 -33.27 6.52
C ILE A 548 -27.85 -34.27 5.43
N GLY A 549 -26.72 -34.01 4.78
CA GLY A 549 -26.11 -34.89 3.78
C GLY A 549 -24.65 -35.20 4.11
N MET A 550 -24.23 -36.45 3.87
CA MET A 550 -22.83 -36.86 3.91
C MET A 550 -22.32 -37.02 2.48
N LEU A 551 -21.20 -36.39 2.14
CA LEU A 551 -20.52 -36.57 0.87
C LEU A 551 -19.27 -37.44 1.08
N LYS A 552 -19.15 -38.51 0.31
CA LYS A 552 -17.94 -39.35 0.26
C LYS A 552 -17.68 -39.76 -1.18
N ASN A 553 -16.46 -39.49 -1.68
CA ASN A 553 -16.02 -39.81 -3.04
C ASN A 553 -17.04 -39.37 -4.13
N GLY A 554 -17.57 -38.15 -4.01
CA GLY A 554 -18.52 -37.58 -4.98
C GLY A 554 -19.97 -38.10 -4.89
N THR A 555 -20.28 -39.02 -3.97
CA THR A 555 -21.65 -39.53 -3.76
C THR A 555 -22.28 -38.85 -2.55
N TYR A 556 -23.43 -38.19 -2.75
CA TYR A 556 -24.26 -37.62 -1.68
C TYR A 556 -25.15 -38.69 -1.05
N VAL A 557 -25.09 -38.85 0.27
CA VAL A 557 -25.99 -39.67 1.08
C VAL A 557 -26.80 -38.72 1.97
N PHE A 558 -28.06 -38.48 1.63
CA PHE A 558 -28.96 -37.66 2.45
C PHE A 558 -29.53 -38.48 3.60
N LEU A 559 -29.41 -37.96 4.82
CA LEU A 559 -30.18 -38.44 5.97
C LEU A 559 -31.60 -37.88 5.85
N LEU A 560 -32.46 -38.59 5.14
CA LEU A 560 -33.90 -38.39 5.20
C LEU A 560 -34.41 -38.87 6.55
N ASN A 561 -34.64 -37.94 7.48
CA ASN A 561 -35.69 -38.08 8.50
C ASN A 561 -36.05 -36.72 9.10
N ASP A 562 -37.08 -36.10 8.52
CA ASP A 562 -38.05 -35.25 9.22
C ASP A 562 -39.35 -35.13 8.39
N ILE A 563 -39.82 -36.27 7.86
CA ILE A 563 -41.17 -36.41 7.26
C ILE A 563 -41.80 -37.72 7.74
N LEU A 564 -41.86 -37.92 9.06
CA LEU A 564 -42.82 -38.80 9.72
C LEU A 564 -43.23 -38.16 11.05
N GLY A 565 -44.18 -37.22 10.99
CA GLY A 565 -44.96 -36.89 12.17
C GLY A 565 -45.81 -38.11 12.56
N ASP A 566 -45.73 -38.50 13.83
CA ASP A 566 -46.56 -39.53 14.50
C ASP A 566 -47.03 -40.70 13.62
N TYR A 567 -46.15 -41.65 13.27
CA TYR A 567 -46.54 -43.07 13.22
C TYR A 567 -45.35 -44.04 13.37
N ALA A 568 -45.48 -44.93 14.36
CA ALA A 568 -44.77 -46.20 14.55
C ALA A 568 -43.22 -46.19 14.59
N ALA A 569 -42.67 -46.30 15.80
CA ALA A 569 -41.29 -46.73 16.01
C ALA A 569 -41.09 -48.19 15.58
N ALA A 570 -40.08 -48.46 14.73
CA ALA A 570 -39.57 -49.81 14.46
C ALA A 570 -38.08 -49.79 14.07
N ASN A 571 -37.23 -50.28 14.98
CA ASN A 571 -35.93 -50.92 14.74
C ASN A 571 -35.03 -50.39 13.60
N LEU A 572 -34.20 -49.38 13.91
CA LEU A 572 -33.07 -49.00 13.06
C LEU A 572 -31.87 -49.95 13.25
N ILE A 573 -31.97 -51.19 12.76
CA ILE A 573 -30.82 -52.09 12.56
C ILE A 573 -30.96 -52.85 11.24
N GLY A 574 -30.19 -52.42 10.23
CA GLY A 574 -29.83 -53.24 9.07
C GLY A 574 -30.75 -53.17 7.83
N SER A 575 -30.10 -53.19 6.67
CA SER A 575 -30.64 -53.32 5.29
C SER A 575 -31.48 -52.17 4.72
N LEU A 576 -31.05 -51.71 3.53
CA LEU A 576 -31.82 -50.85 2.63
C LEU A 576 -32.85 -51.72 1.90
N SER A 577 -34.13 -51.66 2.29
CA SER A 577 -35.21 -52.39 1.62
C SER A 577 -35.85 -51.57 0.50
N VAL A 578 -35.66 -51.99 -0.76
CA VAL A 578 -36.43 -51.44 -1.90
C VAL A 578 -37.68 -52.30 -2.09
N GLN A 579 -38.86 -51.71 -1.89
CA GLN A 579 -40.14 -52.42 -2.03
C GLN A 579 -40.80 -52.11 -3.39
N ALA A 580 -40.44 -52.90 -4.41
CA ALA A 580 -41.32 -53.08 -5.56
C ALA A 580 -42.45 -54.07 -5.19
N GLY A 581 -43.63 -53.92 -5.79
CA GLY A 581 -44.81 -54.68 -5.39
C GLY A 581 -44.61 -56.20 -5.48
N GLY A 582 -44.71 -56.90 -4.35
CA GLY A 582 -44.86 -58.36 -4.31
C GLY A 582 -43.60 -59.21 -4.12
N GLY A 583 -42.50 -58.71 -3.55
CA GLY A 583 -41.41 -59.57 -3.09
C GLY A 583 -40.14 -58.85 -2.64
N THR A 584 -39.51 -59.33 -1.57
CA THR A 584 -38.22 -58.81 -1.07
C THR A 584 -37.04 -59.61 -1.63
N GLY A 585 -36.22 -58.95 -2.45
CA GLY A 585 -34.88 -59.40 -2.81
C GLY A 585 -33.84 -58.71 -1.92
N ALA A 586 -32.75 -59.41 -1.58
CA ALA A 586 -31.60 -58.83 -0.89
C ALA A 586 -30.43 -58.68 -1.87
N ILE A 587 -29.67 -57.58 -1.70
CA ILE A 587 -28.37 -57.37 -2.35
C ILE A 587 -27.32 -57.78 -1.34
N ASP A 588 -26.35 -58.61 -1.74
CA ASP A 588 -25.23 -59.00 -0.88
C ASP A 588 -24.08 -57.98 -0.88
N ALA A 589 -23.05 -58.23 -0.07
CA ALA A 589 -21.95 -57.30 0.16
C ALA A 589 -21.08 -57.04 -1.09
N ASP A 590 -21.17 -57.89 -2.10
CA ASP A 590 -20.44 -57.78 -3.38
C ASP A 590 -21.32 -57.18 -4.50
N GLY A 591 -22.57 -56.81 -4.19
CA GLY A 591 -23.48 -56.11 -5.10
C GLY A 591 -24.30 -57.01 -6.03
N GLN A 592 -24.32 -58.32 -5.80
CA GLN A 592 -25.12 -59.25 -6.61
C GLN A 592 -26.58 -59.31 -6.16
N ILE A 593 -27.51 -59.37 -7.12
CA ILE A 593 -28.95 -59.51 -6.86
C ILE A 593 -29.31 -60.99 -6.94
N THR A 594 -29.35 -61.67 -5.80
CA THR A 594 -29.73 -63.09 -5.75
C THR A 594 -31.25 -63.24 -5.67
N ALA A 595 -31.91 -63.44 -6.80
CA ALA A 595 -33.34 -63.77 -6.83
C ALA A 595 -33.58 -65.17 -6.22
N ARG A 596 -34.35 -65.24 -5.11
CA ARG A 596 -34.81 -66.53 -4.57
C ARG A 596 -35.89 -67.15 -5.47
N ALA A 597 -35.91 -68.47 -5.51
CA ALA A 597 -36.64 -69.26 -6.51
C ALA A 597 -38.12 -68.87 -6.66
N GLY A 598 -38.55 -68.66 -7.90
CA GLY A 598 -39.89 -68.20 -8.28
C GLY A 598 -39.95 -67.60 -9.69
N PHE A 599 -38.84 -67.06 -10.19
CA PHE A 599 -38.70 -66.64 -11.58
C PHE A 599 -38.57 -67.86 -12.51
N ALA A 600 -39.57 -68.09 -13.36
CA ALA A 600 -39.47 -69.01 -14.47
C ALA A 600 -38.59 -68.39 -15.57
N THR A 601 -37.44 -68.99 -15.85
CA THR A 601 -36.62 -68.68 -17.02
C THR A 601 -37.30 -69.24 -18.27
N GLY A 602 -37.73 -68.37 -19.20
CA GLY A 602 -38.30 -68.81 -20.47
C GLY A 602 -38.86 -67.69 -21.34
N GLY A 603 -38.13 -67.32 -22.39
CA GLY A 603 -38.55 -66.35 -23.39
C GLY A 603 -37.52 -65.24 -23.61
N GLY A 604 -36.88 -65.22 -24.78
CA GLY A 604 -35.92 -64.18 -25.13
C GLY A 604 -36.60 -62.83 -25.31
N VAL A 605 -36.00 -61.77 -24.76
CA VAL A 605 -36.47 -60.40 -24.90
C VAL A 605 -36.17 -59.89 -26.32
N GLY A 606 -37.23 -59.63 -27.08
CA GLY A 606 -37.16 -59.01 -28.40
C GLY A 606 -36.99 -57.49 -28.34
N SER A 607 -36.81 -56.86 -29.50
CA SER A 607 -36.49 -55.44 -29.68
C SER A 607 -37.67 -54.47 -29.43
N SER A 608 -38.46 -54.69 -28.38
CA SER A 608 -39.69 -53.95 -28.09
C SER A 608 -39.96 -53.64 -26.61
N ASP A 609 -39.04 -53.99 -25.70
CA ASP A 609 -39.22 -53.74 -24.27
C ASP A 609 -39.11 -52.25 -23.91
N SER A 610 -39.93 -51.84 -22.94
CA SER A 610 -40.03 -50.44 -22.50
C SER A 610 -40.28 -50.34 -21.00
N ILE A 611 -39.56 -49.43 -20.33
CA ILE A 611 -39.77 -49.14 -18.91
C ILE A 611 -40.73 -47.95 -18.80
N ARG A 612 -41.73 -48.07 -17.91
CA ARG A 612 -42.62 -46.97 -17.53
C ARG A 612 -42.20 -46.41 -16.18
N VAL A 613 -41.89 -45.12 -16.13
CA VAL A 613 -41.55 -44.40 -14.91
C VAL A 613 -42.70 -43.44 -14.58
N MET A 614 -43.24 -43.50 -13.36
CA MET A 614 -44.27 -42.56 -12.92
C MET A 614 -43.66 -41.18 -12.69
N THR A 615 -44.34 -40.14 -13.18
CA THR A 615 -43.91 -38.73 -13.12
C THR A 615 -44.90 -37.84 -12.35
N GLY A 616 -45.83 -38.47 -11.63
CA GLY A 616 -46.87 -37.86 -10.81
C GLY A 616 -47.92 -38.90 -10.44
N GLU A 617 -48.92 -38.55 -9.62
CA GLU A 617 -49.92 -39.50 -9.07
C GLU A 617 -50.74 -40.27 -10.12
N SER A 618 -50.73 -39.86 -11.39
CA SER A 618 -51.44 -40.57 -12.48
C SER A 618 -50.78 -40.46 -13.86
N SER A 619 -49.50 -40.07 -13.95
CA SER A 619 -48.79 -39.92 -15.23
C SER A 619 -47.53 -40.80 -15.30
N TYR A 620 -47.23 -41.34 -16.47
CA TYR A 620 -46.02 -42.13 -16.71
C TYR A 620 -45.33 -41.75 -18.02
N THR A 621 -44.01 -41.62 -17.97
CA THR A 621 -43.15 -41.51 -19.15
C THR A 621 -42.67 -42.91 -19.54
N THR A 622 -42.73 -43.24 -20.83
CA THR A 622 -42.29 -44.55 -21.36
C THR A 622 -40.98 -44.38 -22.10
N ILE A 623 -39.92 -45.05 -21.64
CA ILE A 623 -38.61 -45.07 -22.30
C ILE A 623 -38.52 -46.36 -23.13
N ARG A 624 -38.21 -46.22 -24.43
CA ARG A 624 -38.02 -47.33 -25.37
C ARG A 624 -36.58 -47.38 -25.83
N PHE A 625 -36.01 -48.58 -25.89
CA PHE A 625 -34.63 -48.78 -26.35
C PHE A 625 -34.64 -49.23 -27.82
N SER A 626 -33.89 -48.54 -28.68
CA SER A 626 -33.63 -48.96 -30.06
C SER A 626 -32.31 -49.74 -30.09
N GLY A 627 -32.37 -51.00 -30.53
CA GLY A 627 -31.31 -51.97 -30.29
C GLY A 627 -30.14 -51.97 -31.28
N GLY A 628 -29.01 -52.53 -30.83
CA GLY A 628 -27.90 -52.98 -31.65
C GLY A 628 -27.28 -54.22 -31.00
N ILE A 629 -27.15 -55.31 -31.76
CA ILE A 629 -26.70 -56.63 -31.28
C ILE A 629 -25.19 -56.78 -31.49
N MET A 630 -24.47 -57.38 -30.54
CA MET A 630 -23.20 -58.08 -30.78
C MET A 630 -23.20 -59.45 -30.08
N THR A 631 -22.45 -60.40 -30.65
CA THR A 631 -22.57 -61.86 -30.43
C THR A 631 -21.23 -62.53 -30.11
N GLY A 632 -21.29 -63.68 -29.41
CA GLY A 632 -20.15 -64.55 -29.02
C GLY A 632 -20.08 -64.68 -27.49
N MET A 633 -20.37 -65.82 -26.84
CA MET A 633 -19.76 -67.18 -26.90
C MET A 633 -18.28 -67.17 -26.50
N ASP A 634 -17.81 -67.99 -25.55
CA ASP A 634 -18.49 -69.04 -24.75
C ASP A 634 -18.94 -68.59 -23.34
#